data_AF-A0A8T8I8I2-F1
#
_entry.id   AF-A0A8T8I8I2-F1
#
_cell.length_a   1.000
_cell.length_b   1.000
_cell.length_c   1.000
_cell.angle_alpha   90.00
_cell.angle_beta   90.00
_cell.angle_gamma   90.00
#
_symmetry.space_group_name_H-M   'P 1'
#
loop_
_entity.id
_entity.type
_entity.pdbx_description
1 polymer ?
#
loop_
_entity_poly.entity_id
_entity_poly.type
_entity_poly.pdbx_seq_one_letter_code
_entity_poly.pdbx_strand_id
1 'polypeptide(L)'
;MGLIYSENFTIRHRDVDRFGKVKLSMLVRLLLEVSGQQTQNLIHQHGNPMADKNLTWFILQHDMNIHRLPTCDETITIETEALAYNRFFTHRQFRVWCNGELIVETMMRFAVVDMLERKLVRISPELVEHYQASEMIKLDAMVKIKRVENAPIKINDYATYFSHIDMNQHVNNAVYVDWVVDSLDSAFLETHLPKKVSIVYENEVRLGDSITHELYEIDEITIHHLKNGDKSAAKAQIHWEHIKV
;
A
#
# COMPACT_ATOMS: atom_id res chain seq x y z
N MET A 1 -20.36 -0.71 9.49
CA MET A 1 -20.20 -0.42 8.05
C MET A 1 -19.84 1.04 7.93
N GLY A 2 -18.84 1.36 7.11
CA GLY A 2 -18.34 2.72 6.91
C GLY A 2 -19.01 3.42 5.72
N LEU A 3 -18.68 4.69 5.55
CA LEU A 3 -19.09 5.49 4.41
C LEU A 3 -18.29 5.06 3.18
N ILE A 4 -18.99 4.60 2.14
CA ILE A 4 -18.39 4.25 0.85
C ILE A 4 -18.15 5.53 0.04
N TYR A 5 -16.96 5.64 -0.55
CA TYR A 5 -16.60 6.64 -1.53
C TYR A 5 -16.02 5.98 -2.77
N SER A 6 -16.30 6.51 -3.96
CA SER A 6 -15.89 5.90 -5.21
C SER A 6 -15.49 6.93 -6.26
N GLU A 7 -14.49 6.59 -7.07
CA GLU A 7 -14.01 7.41 -8.20
C GLU A 7 -13.73 6.53 -9.43
N ASN A 8 -13.88 7.12 -10.61
CA ASN A 8 -13.59 6.47 -11.89
C ASN A 8 -12.25 6.95 -12.45
N PHE A 9 -11.43 6.00 -12.92
CA PHE A 9 -10.15 6.29 -13.55
C PHE A 9 -10.05 5.57 -14.88
N THR A 10 -9.55 6.25 -15.90
CA THR A 10 -9.08 5.60 -17.13
C THR A 10 -7.59 5.32 -17.00
N ILE A 11 -7.20 4.04 -17.10
CA ILE A 11 -5.80 3.63 -17.06
C ILE A 11 -5.10 4.17 -18.31
N ARG A 12 -4.06 4.99 -18.12
CA ARG A 12 -3.32 5.61 -19.21
C ARG A 12 -2.04 4.86 -19.50
N HIS A 13 -1.48 5.09 -20.68
CA HIS A 13 -0.19 4.52 -21.11
C HIS A 13 0.96 4.72 -20.09
N ARG A 14 0.95 5.82 -19.32
CA ARG A 14 1.97 6.08 -18.29
C ARG A 14 1.86 5.18 -17.05
N ASP A 15 0.65 4.64 -16.81
CA ASP A 15 0.31 3.89 -15.60
C ASP A 15 0.64 2.40 -15.74
N VAL A 16 0.93 1.93 -16.96
CA VAL A 16 1.15 0.53 -17.30
C VAL A 16 2.62 0.18 -17.52
N ASP A 17 2.94 -1.09 -17.35
CA ASP A 17 4.22 -1.70 -17.70
C ASP A 17 4.37 -1.97 -19.21
N ARG A 18 5.47 -2.61 -19.61
CA ARG A 18 5.75 -2.98 -21.01
C ARG A 18 4.75 -4.00 -21.61
N PHE A 19 3.93 -4.63 -20.78
CA PHE A 19 2.89 -5.58 -21.19
C PHE A 19 1.49 -4.95 -21.20
N GLY A 20 1.40 -3.63 -20.96
CA GLY A 20 0.15 -2.90 -20.92
C GLY A 20 -0.69 -3.16 -19.68
N LYS A 21 -0.13 -3.76 -18.62
CA LYS A 21 -0.80 -4.00 -17.33
C LYS A 21 -0.44 -2.89 -16.34
N VAL A 22 -1.37 -2.46 -15.50
CA VAL A 22 -1.09 -1.40 -14.51
C VAL A 22 0.05 -1.81 -13.59
N LYS A 23 1.00 -0.90 -13.35
CA LYS A 23 2.08 -1.12 -12.37
C LYS A 23 1.48 -1.24 -10.97
N LEU A 24 1.97 -2.18 -10.17
CA LEU A 24 1.49 -2.35 -8.78
C LEU A 24 1.63 -1.08 -7.95
N SER A 25 2.73 -0.35 -8.12
CA SER A 25 2.94 0.94 -7.47
C SER A 25 1.91 1.99 -7.89
N MET A 26 1.52 2.04 -9.17
CA MET A 26 0.46 2.91 -9.65
C MET A 26 -0.90 2.53 -9.10
N LEU A 27 -1.20 1.23 -9.00
CA LEU A 27 -2.43 0.78 -8.36
C LEU A 27 -2.49 1.27 -6.90
N VAL A 28 -1.41 1.13 -6.13
CA VAL A 28 -1.32 1.67 -4.76
C VAL A 28 -1.51 3.18 -4.74
N ARG A 29 -0.90 3.94 -5.66
CA ARG A 29 -1.10 5.39 -5.78
C ARG A 29 -2.56 5.76 -6.00
N LEU A 30 -3.25 5.10 -6.93
CA LEU A 30 -4.66 5.34 -7.20
C LEU A 30 -5.55 5.01 -5.99
N LEU A 31 -5.29 3.89 -5.30
CA LEU A 31 -6.03 3.55 -4.07
C LEU A 31 -5.88 4.66 -3.01
N LEU A 32 -4.66 5.13 -2.79
CA LEU A 32 -4.38 6.18 -1.81
C LEU A 32 -4.94 7.54 -2.23
N GLU A 33 -4.97 7.83 -3.54
CA GLU A 33 -5.60 9.02 -4.10
C GLU A 33 -7.09 9.05 -3.78
N VAL A 34 -7.82 7.95 -3.99
CA VAL A 34 -9.25 7.85 -3.67
C VAL A 34 -9.51 7.98 -2.17
N SER A 35 -8.70 7.34 -1.32
CA SER A 35 -8.79 7.53 0.13
C SER A 35 -8.50 8.96 0.56
N GLY A 36 -7.54 9.62 -0.10
CA GLY A 36 -7.19 11.01 0.13
C GLY A 36 -8.34 11.93 -0.27
N GLN A 37 -8.95 11.70 -1.42
CA GLN A 37 -10.08 12.49 -1.90
C GLN A 37 -11.32 12.36 -0.99
N GLN A 38 -11.62 11.15 -0.50
CA GLN A 38 -12.66 10.98 0.52
C GLN A 38 -12.36 11.83 1.75
N THR A 39 -11.12 11.76 2.25
CA THR A 39 -10.67 12.57 3.41
C THR A 39 -10.86 14.06 3.15
N GLN A 40 -10.42 14.57 1.99
CA GLN A 40 -10.56 15.98 1.64
C GLN A 40 -12.04 16.41 1.57
N ASN A 41 -12.91 15.58 0.98
CA ASN A 41 -14.33 15.87 0.90
C ASN A 41 -14.97 15.97 2.30
N LEU A 42 -14.64 15.05 3.20
CA LEU A 42 -15.14 15.08 4.58
C LEU A 42 -14.60 16.29 5.35
N ILE A 43 -13.33 16.64 5.16
CA ILE A 43 -12.72 17.85 5.74
C ILE A 43 -13.45 19.11 5.25
N HIS A 44 -13.76 19.22 3.96
CA HIS A 44 -14.50 20.36 3.43
C HIS A 44 -15.93 20.47 3.99
N GLN A 45 -16.57 19.33 4.30
CA GLN A 45 -17.95 19.28 4.80
C GLN A 45 -18.05 19.49 6.31
N HIS A 46 -17.08 19.01 7.08
CA HIS A 46 -17.19 18.90 8.54
C HIS A 46 -16.03 19.57 9.31
N GLY A 47 -15.02 20.09 8.60
CA GLY A 47 -13.78 20.57 9.19
C GLY A 47 -12.75 19.44 9.36
N ASN A 48 -11.48 19.83 9.53
CA ASN A 48 -10.39 18.87 9.73
C ASN A 48 -10.23 18.55 11.23
N PRO A 49 -10.56 17.33 11.70
CA PRO A 49 -10.45 16.98 13.12
C PRO A 49 -8.99 16.86 13.60
N MET A 50 -8.02 16.86 12.68
CA MET A 50 -6.58 16.87 12.95
C MET A 50 -5.94 18.27 12.82
N ALA A 51 -6.73 19.30 12.47
CA ALA A 51 -6.22 20.67 12.39
C ALA A 51 -5.57 21.08 13.71
N ASP A 52 -4.40 21.71 13.63
CA ASP A 52 -3.60 22.19 14.76
C ASP A 52 -3.12 21.12 15.77
N LYS A 53 -3.36 19.82 15.50
CA LYS A 53 -2.96 18.71 16.40
C LYS A 53 -1.63 18.04 16.04
N ASN A 54 -0.93 18.49 14.98
CA ASN A 54 0.28 17.84 14.44
C ASN A 54 0.11 16.33 14.15
N LEU A 55 -1.11 15.91 13.81
CA LEU A 55 -1.44 14.51 13.54
C LEU A 55 -1.47 14.23 12.04
N THR A 56 -1.04 13.03 11.65
CA THR A 56 -1.21 12.53 10.28
C THR A 56 -1.48 11.03 10.25
N TRP A 57 -2.05 10.55 9.16
CA TRP A 57 -2.31 9.14 8.93
C TRP A 57 -1.14 8.47 8.24
N PHE A 58 -0.65 7.38 8.83
CA PHE A 58 0.38 6.53 8.24
C PHE A 58 -0.21 5.18 7.83
N ILE A 59 0.27 4.66 6.71
CA ILE A 59 -0.04 3.31 6.24
C ILE A 59 1.00 2.38 6.85
N LEU A 60 0.54 1.43 7.66
CA LEU A 60 1.41 0.44 8.30
C LEU A 60 1.51 -0.84 7.48
N GLN A 61 0.43 -1.20 6.78
CA GLN A 61 0.38 -2.42 5.99
C GLN A 61 -0.70 -2.33 4.91
N HIS A 62 -0.47 -2.94 3.75
CA HIS A 62 -1.54 -3.29 2.83
C HIS A 62 -1.44 -4.75 2.38
N ASP A 63 -2.60 -5.39 2.26
CA ASP A 63 -2.80 -6.75 1.76
C ASP A 63 -3.77 -6.68 0.58
N MET A 64 -3.27 -7.01 -0.61
CA MET A 64 -3.99 -6.91 -1.88
C MET A 64 -4.18 -8.30 -2.48
N ASN A 65 -5.41 -8.63 -2.85
CA ASN A 65 -5.77 -9.79 -3.65
C ASN A 65 -6.10 -9.32 -5.07
N ILE A 66 -5.45 -9.91 -6.07
CA ILE A 66 -5.52 -9.52 -7.47
C ILE A 66 -6.13 -10.69 -8.25
N HIS A 67 -7.36 -10.50 -8.73
CA HIS A 67 -8.01 -11.44 -9.64
C HIS A 67 -7.47 -11.22 -11.06
N ARG A 68 -7.40 -9.97 -11.50
CA ARG A 68 -6.65 -9.52 -12.69
C ARG A 68 -6.17 -8.08 -12.52
N LEU A 69 -5.08 -7.73 -13.21
CA LEU A 69 -4.63 -6.35 -13.32
C LEU A 69 -5.43 -5.61 -14.42
N PRO A 70 -5.85 -4.35 -14.16
CA PRO A 70 -6.30 -3.44 -15.22
C PRO A 70 -5.26 -3.29 -16.33
N THR A 71 -5.73 -3.09 -17.54
CA THR A 71 -4.91 -2.84 -18.74
C THR A 71 -5.09 -1.43 -19.28
N CYS A 72 -4.20 -0.99 -20.16
CA CYS A 72 -4.26 0.33 -20.79
C CYS A 72 -5.62 0.58 -21.43
N ASP A 73 -6.13 1.80 -21.29
CA ASP A 73 -7.41 2.30 -21.79
C ASP A 73 -8.67 1.66 -21.18
N GLU A 74 -8.53 0.71 -20.24
CA GLU A 74 -9.66 0.31 -19.40
C GLU A 74 -10.07 1.44 -18.45
N THR A 75 -11.38 1.55 -18.22
CA THR A 75 -11.92 2.40 -17.16
C THR A 75 -12.27 1.54 -15.96
N ILE A 76 -11.70 1.89 -14.82
CA ILE A 76 -11.92 1.23 -13.53
C ILE A 76 -12.68 2.15 -12.58
N THR A 77 -13.45 1.54 -11.68
CA THR A 77 -14.04 2.22 -10.53
C THR A 77 -13.34 1.74 -9.28
N ILE A 78 -12.78 2.66 -8.50
CA ILE A 78 -12.16 2.35 -7.21
C ILE A 78 -13.10 2.81 -6.12
N GLU A 79 -13.55 1.88 -5.29
CA GLU A 79 -14.32 2.14 -4.08
C GLU A 79 -13.40 2.05 -2.85
N THR A 80 -13.65 2.87 -1.84
CA THR A 80 -12.99 2.82 -0.54
C THR A 80 -13.99 2.97 0.60
N GLU A 81 -13.72 2.26 1.70
CA GLU A 81 -14.55 2.27 2.91
C GLU A 81 -13.64 2.11 4.14
N ALA A 82 -13.70 3.04 5.10
CA ALA A 82 -13.10 2.82 6.41
C ALA A 82 -14.03 1.91 7.23
N LEU A 83 -13.70 0.63 7.33
CA LEU A 83 -14.59 -0.38 7.89
C LEU A 83 -14.69 -0.27 9.41
N ALA A 84 -13.54 -0.26 10.06
CA ALA A 84 -13.45 -0.38 11.50
C ALA A 84 -12.17 0.22 12.04
N TYR A 85 -12.21 0.62 13.31
CA TYR A 85 -11.05 1.07 14.03
C TYR A 85 -11.02 0.47 15.43
N ASN A 86 -9.83 0.38 16.02
CA ASN A 86 -9.64 0.14 17.43
C ASN A 86 -8.82 1.29 18.03
N ARG A 87 -8.35 1.12 19.26
CA ARG A 87 -7.58 2.13 19.99
C ARG A 87 -6.39 2.73 19.21
N PHE A 88 -5.75 1.99 18.29
CA PHE A 88 -4.53 2.45 17.61
C PHE A 88 -4.54 2.30 16.09
N PHE A 89 -5.45 1.50 15.54
CA PHE A 89 -5.43 1.13 14.13
C PHE A 89 -6.80 1.30 13.49
N THR A 90 -6.80 1.64 12.21
CA THR A 90 -7.99 1.63 11.35
C THR A 90 -7.77 0.67 10.20
N HIS A 91 -8.81 -0.08 9.85
CA HIS A 91 -8.89 -0.90 8.65
C HIS A 91 -9.73 -0.21 7.60
N ARG A 92 -9.14 -0.03 6.44
CA ARG A 92 -9.80 0.55 5.26
C ARG A 92 -9.71 -0.44 4.12
N GLN A 93 -10.86 -0.74 3.54
CA GLN A 93 -10.97 -1.60 2.38
C GLN A 93 -10.99 -0.77 1.10
N PHE A 94 -10.48 -1.37 0.04
CA PHE A 94 -10.63 -0.91 -1.32
C PHE A 94 -11.12 -2.04 -2.21
N ARG A 95 -11.99 -1.70 -3.14
CA ARG A 95 -12.43 -2.60 -4.22
C ARG A 95 -12.23 -1.90 -5.54
N VAL A 96 -11.60 -2.58 -6.48
CA VAL A 96 -11.41 -2.08 -7.85
C VAL A 96 -12.28 -2.91 -8.78
N TRP A 97 -13.14 -2.22 -9.50
CA TRP A 97 -14.09 -2.79 -10.44
C TRP A 97 -13.73 -2.39 -11.86
N CYS A 98 -13.96 -3.29 -12.82
CA CYS A 98 -13.88 -2.98 -14.23
C CYS A 98 -15.05 -3.67 -14.95
N ASN A 99 -15.89 -2.91 -15.65
CA ASN A 99 -17.09 -3.43 -16.33
C ASN A 99 -18.00 -4.28 -15.42
N GLY A 100 -18.12 -3.91 -14.14
CA GLY A 100 -18.93 -4.63 -13.14
C GLY A 100 -18.27 -5.87 -12.54
N GLU A 101 -17.06 -6.25 -12.97
CA GLU A 101 -16.27 -7.32 -12.38
C GLU A 101 -15.35 -6.78 -11.27
N LEU A 102 -15.30 -7.46 -10.13
CA LEU A 102 -14.34 -7.17 -9.07
C LEU A 102 -12.97 -7.74 -9.43
N ILE A 103 -12.00 -6.87 -9.68
CA ILE A 103 -10.69 -7.28 -10.22
C ILE A 103 -9.57 -7.20 -9.18
N VAL A 104 -9.70 -6.32 -8.18
CA VAL A 104 -8.75 -6.21 -7.06
C VAL A 104 -9.49 -5.88 -5.76
N GLU A 105 -9.06 -6.51 -4.68
CA GLU A 105 -9.50 -6.21 -3.31
C GLU A 105 -8.29 -5.93 -2.43
N THR A 106 -8.29 -4.81 -1.70
CA THR A 106 -7.18 -4.44 -0.82
C THR A 106 -7.69 -4.09 0.56
N MET A 107 -7.05 -4.63 1.60
CA MET A 107 -7.17 -4.14 2.97
C MET A 107 -5.93 -3.35 3.33
N MET A 108 -6.10 -2.16 3.89
CA MET A 108 -5.01 -1.33 4.40
C MET A 108 -5.20 -1.06 5.88
N ARG A 109 -4.11 -1.18 6.64
CA ARG A 109 -4.04 -0.78 8.05
C ARG A 109 -3.39 0.59 8.16
N PHE A 110 -4.11 1.51 8.76
CA PHE A 110 -3.65 2.86 9.08
C PHE A 110 -3.45 3.04 10.58
N ALA A 111 -2.60 3.99 10.94
CA ALA A 111 -2.50 4.52 12.30
C ALA A 111 -2.33 6.04 12.28
N VAL A 112 -2.64 6.69 13.39
CA VAL A 112 -2.41 8.13 13.55
C VAL A 112 -1.07 8.33 14.26
N VAL A 113 -0.26 9.22 13.73
CA VAL A 113 1.05 9.59 14.27
C VAL A 113 1.06 11.05 14.66
N ASP A 114 1.57 11.34 15.86
CA ASP A 114 1.99 12.69 16.24
C ASP A 114 3.34 12.99 15.61
N MET A 115 3.40 14.03 14.78
CA MET A 115 4.59 14.38 14.00
C MET A 115 5.68 15.08 14.82
N LEU A 116 5.35 15.63 16.00
CA LEU A 116 6.34 16.19 16.92
C LEU A 116 7.03 15.07 17.70
N GLU A 117 6.24 14.18 18.30
CA GLU A 117 6.74 13.09 19.13
C GLU A 117 7.19 11.86 18.33
N ARG A 118 6.77 11.78 17.06
CA ARG A 118 6.97 10.64 16.14
C ARG A 118 6.50 9.32 16.76
N LYS A 119 5.32 9.36 17.39
CA LYS A 119 4.72 8.22 18.10
C LYS A 119 3.29 7.98 17.62
N LEU A 120 2.89 6.70 17.63
CA LEU A 120 1.51 6.31 17.46
C LEU A 120 0.65 6.92 18.57
N VAL A 121 -0.45 7.56 18.20
CA VAL A 121 -1.44 8.09 19.14
C VAL A 121 -2.72 7.26 19.12
N ARG A 122 -3.55 7.45 20.14
CA ARG A 122 -4.86 6.79 20.18
C ARG A 122 -5.78 7.43 19.15
N ILE A 123 -6.59 6.61 18.50
CA ILE A 123 -7.65 7.08 17.60
C ILE A 123 -8.85 7.48 18.45
N SER A 124 -9.15 8.77 18.52
CA SER A 124 -10.38 9.28 19.13
C SER A 124 -11.55 9.14 18.13
N PRO A 125 -12.80 8.92 18.61
CA PRO A 125 -13.96 8.79 17.73
C PRO A 125 -14.12 9.95 16.73
N GLU A 126 -13.83 11.19 17.14
CA GLU A 126 -13.85 12.38 16.29
C GLU A 126 -12.99 12.27 15.01
N LEU A 127 -11.92 11.46 15.01
CA LEU A 127 -11.03 11.32 13.85
C LEU A 127 -11.65 10.44 12.76
N VAL A 128 -12.63 9.62 13.12
CA VAL A 128 -13.18 8.55 12.28
C VAL A 128 -14.70 8.63 12.12
N GLU A 129 -15.37 9.47 12.92
CA GLU A 129 -16.83 9.64 12.97
C GLU A 129 -17.45 9.86 11.58
N HIS A 130 -16.89 10.79 10.80
CA HIS A 130 -17.41 11.13 9.47
C HIS A 130 -17.16 10.05 8.42
N TYR A 131 -16.26 9.11 8.68
CA TYR A 131 -16.10 7.92 7.86
C TYR A 131 -17.06 6.80 8.25
N GLN A 132 -17.85 6.97 9.33
CA GLN A 132 -18.79 5.99 9.87
C GLN A 132 -18.10 4.64 10.21
N ALA A 133 -16.80 4.66 10.47
CA ALA A 133 -16.04 3.46 10.80
C ALA A 133 -16.54 2.87 12.13
N SER A 134 -16.68 1.55 12.18
CA SER A 134 -17.19 0.87 13.36
C SER A 134 -16.09 0.64 14.41
N GLU A 135 -16.32 1.02 15.67
CA GLU A 135 -15.39 0.72 16.74
C GLU A 135 -15.40 -0.80 17.04
N MET A 136 -14.22 -1.42 17.05
CA MET A 136 -14.05 -2.83 17.38
C MET A 136 -12.91 -3.02 18.39
N ILE A 137 -13.10 -3.96 19.32
CA ILE A 137 -12.04 -4.34 20.27
C ILE A 137 -10.87 -5.00 19.51
N LYS A 138 -11.19 -5.83 18.53
CA LYS A 138 -10.22 -6.57 17.71
C LYS A 138 -10.54 -6.37 16.24
N LEU A 139 -9.56 -5.88 15.50
CA LEU A 139 -9.61 -5.84 14.04
C LEU A 139 -9.20 -7.19 13.47
N ASP A 140 -9.60 -7.45 12.22
CA ASP A 140 -9.20 -8.65 11.51
C ASP A 140 -7.68 -8.79 11.42
N ALA A 141 -7.20 -10.03 11.35
CA ALA A 141 -5.79 -10.28 11.21
C ALA A 141 -5.35 -9.89 9.79
N MET A 142 -4.32 -9.05 9.70
CA MET A 142 -3.60 -8.80 8.45
C MET A 142 -2.64 -9.96 8.17
N VAL A 143 -2.23 -10.12 6.92
CA VAL A 143 -1.28 -11.15 6.50
C VAL A 143 0.03 -10.97 7.24
N LYS A 144 0.58 -12.07 7.76
CA LYS A 144 1.93 -12.07 8.35
C LYS A 144 2.92 -12.46 7.27
N ILE A 145 3.93 -11.62 7.04
CA ILE A 145 5.05 -11.95 6.15
C ILE A 145 5.75 -13.20 6.68
N LYS A 146 5.96 -14.18 5.80
CA LYS A 146 6.66 -15.42 6.14
C LYS A 146 8.08 -15.12 6.63
N ARG A 147 8.51 -15.86 7.65
CA ARG A 147 9.91 -15.80 8.11
C ARG A 147 10.78 -16.57 7.14
N VAL A 148 11.98 -16.04 6.90
CA VAL A 148 13.01 -16.66 6.07
C VAL A 148 14.24 -16.92 6.95
N GLU A 149 14.76 -18.14 6.88
CA GLU A 149 15.93 -18.57 7.65
C GLU A 149 17.16 -18.80 6.75
N ASN A 150 16.93 -18.96 5.44
CA ASN A 150 17.98 -19.14 4.44
C ASN A 150 18.65 -17.80 4.08
N ALA A 151 19.80 -17.87 3.42
CA ALA A 151 20.43 -16.70 2.82
C ALA A 151 19.57 -16.12 1.68
N PRO A 152 19.60 -14.79 1.44
CA PRO A 152 18.91 -14.19 0.30
C PRO A 152 19.47 -14.70 -1.03
N ILE A 153 18.59 -14.88 -2.01
CA ILE A 153 18.97 -15.30 -3.37
C ILE A 153 19.52 -14.14 -4.20
N LYS A 154 19.19 -12.90 -3.83
CA LYS A 154 19.67 -11.67 -4.47
C LYS A 154 19.72 -10.55 -3.43
N ILE A 155 20.75 -9.70 -3.54
CA ILE A 155 20.90 -8.49 -2.73
C ILE A 155 21.16 -7.33 -3.69
N ASN A 156 20.37 -6.27 -3.58
CA ASN A 156 20.53 -5.04 -4.36
C ASN A 156 20.48 -3.84 -3.42
N ASP A 157 21.09 -2.72 -3.80
CA ASP A 157 20.95 -1.46 -3.08
C ASP A 157 20.15 -0.45 -3.90
N TYR A 158 19.23 0.25 -3.25
CA TYR A 158 18.44 1.33 -3.81
C TYR A 158 18.78 2.66 -3.14
N ALA A 159 19.17 3.63 -3.95
CA ALA A 159 19.30 5.01 -3.50
C ALA A 159 17.93 5.69 -3.44
N THR A 160 17.80 6.64 -2.51
CA THR A 160 16.64 7.51 -2.42
C THR A 160 16.86 8.78 -3.24
N TYR A 161 15.86 9.14 -4.05
CA TYR A 161 15.93 10.32 -4.91
C TYR A 161 14.85 11.33 -4.52
N PHE A 162 15.05 12.59 -4.93
CA PHE A 162 14.10 13.68 -4.67
C PHE A 162 12.66 13.33 -5.07
N SER A 163 12.48 12.66 -6.23
CA SER A 163 11.16 12.26 -6.75
C SER A 163 10.48 11.14 -5.94
N HIS A 164 11.19 10.47 -5.05
CA HIS A 164 10.62 9.44 -4.18
C HIS A 164 9.91 10.02 -2.97
N ILE A 165 10.21 11.28 -2.61
CA ILE A 165 9.78 11.90 -1.35
C ILE A 165 8.39 12.52 -1.51
N ASP A 166 7.49 12.19 -0.59
CA ASP A 166 6.14 12.72 -0.54
C ASP A 166 6.04 14.02 0.28
N MET A 167 4.82 14.57 0.39
CA MET A 167 4.57 15.79 1.17
C MET A 167 4.86 15.63 2.67
N ASN A 168 4.89 14.40 3.19
CA ASN A 168 5.25 14.10 4.56
C ASN A 168 6.77 14.02 4.78
N GLN A 169 7.58 14.32 3.75
CA GLN A 169 9.05 14.29 3.78
C GLN A 169 9.65 12.88 3.92
N HIS A 170 8.92 11.85 3.52
CA HIS A 170 9.38 10.46 3.52
C HIS A 170 9.22 9.84 2.14
N VAL A 171 9.93 8.73 1.91
CA VAL A 171 9.73 7.93 0.69
C VAL A 171 8.27 7.47 0.63
N ASN A 172 7.60 7.78 -0.49
CA ASN A 172 6.21 7.39 -0.72
C ASN A 172 6.07 5.87 -0.69
N ASN A 173 5.03 5.35 -0.04
CA ASN A 173 4.78 3.91 0.10
C ASN A 173 4.79 3.15 -1.26
N ALA A 174 4.35 3.78 -2.35
CA ALA A 174 4.36 3.15 -3.68
C ALA A 174 5.78 2.91 -4.23
N VAL A 175 6.78 3.68 -3.79
CA VAL A 175 8.18 3.49 -4.20
C VAL A 175 8.75 2.19 -3.62
N TYR A 176 8.31 1.78 -2.42
CA TYR A 176 8.69 0.47 -1.89
C TYR A 176 8.16 -0.66 -2.76
N VAL A 177 6.99 -0.48 -3.38
CA VAL A 177 6.42 -1.46 -4.31
C VAL A 177 7.25 -1.50 -5.61
N ASP A 178 7.69 -0.35 -6.12
CA ASP A 178 8.63 -0.29 -7.25
C ASP A 178 9.91 -1.08 -6.93
N TRP A 179 10.57 -0.82 -5.79
CA TRP A 179 11.78 -1.55 -5.37
C TRP A 179 11.59 -3.07 -5.22
N VAL A 180 10.42 -3.49 -4.74
CA VAL A 180 10.06 -4.90 -4.61
C VAL A 180 9.93 -5.55 -5.98
N VAL A 181 9.21 -4.92 -6.91
CA VAL A 181 8.98 -5.48 -8.26
C VAL A 181 10.25 -5.44 -9.10
N ASP A 182 10.98 -4.32 -9.11
CA ASP A 182 12.19 -4.11 -9.90
C ASP A 182 13.37 -5.00 -9.45
N SER A 183 13.27 -5.61 -8.27
CA SER A 183 14.26 -6.58 -7.82
C SER A 183 14.23 -7.91 -8.59
N LEU A 184 13.10 -8.22 -9.22
CA LEU A 184 12.85 -9.45 -9.94
C LEU A 184 13.34 -9.34 -11.38
N ASP A 185 13.84 -10.45 -11.92
CA ASP A 185 14.40 -10.45 -13.27
C ASP A 185 13.27 -10.39 -14.32
N SER A 186 13.55 -9.74 -15.46
CA SER A 186 12.56 -9.60 -16.55
C SER A 186 11.98 -10.94 -17.00
N ALA A 187 12.79 -12.00 -17.04
CA ALA A 187 12.34 -13.34 -17.43
C ALA A 187 11.30 -13.91 -16.44
N PHE A 188 11.42 -13.57 -15.15
CA PHE A 188 10.44 -13.96 -14.14
C PHE A 188 9.13 -13.18 -14.33
N LEU A 189 9.22 -11.86 -14.47
CA LEU A 189 8.06 -10.97 -14.66
C LEU A 189 7.30 -11.21 -15.98
N GLU A 190 7.95 -11.81 -16.97
CA GLU A 190 7.32 -12.22 -18.24
C GLU A 190 6.41 -13.44 -18.09
N THR A 191 6.66 -14.31 -17.11
CA THR A 191 5.95 -15.59 -16.94
C THR A 191 5.16 -15.68 -15.64
N HIS A 192 5.18 -14.65 -14.78
CA HIS A 192 4.51 -14.66 -13.47
C HIS A 192 3.63 -13.43 -13.27
N LEU A 193 2.38 -13.66 -12.87
CA LEU A 193 1.45 -12.58 -12.48
C LEU A 193 1.25 -12.54 -10.97
N PRO A 194 1.26 -11.34 -10.34
CA PRO A 194 1.03 -11.22 -8.92
C PRO A 194 -0.45 -11.50 -8.60
N LYS A 195 -0.70 -12.36 -7.60
CA LYS A 195 -2.06 -12.68 -7.12
C LYS A 195 -2.33 -12.16 -5.73
N LYS A 196 -1.30 -12.12 -4.87
CA LYS A 196 -1.42 -11.56 -3.52
C LYS A 196 -0.19 -10.75 -3.20
N VAL A 197 -0.37 -9.50 -2.81
CA VAL A 197 0.72 -8.58 -2.45
C VAL A 197 0.48 -8.11 -1.02
N SER A 198 1.41 -8.41 -0.14
CA SER A 198 1.39 -7.93 1.25
C SER A 198 2.68 -7.17 1.53
N ILE A 199 2.58 -5.96 2.07
CA ILE A 199 3.74 -5.18 2.50
C ILE A 199 3.48 -4.51 3.83
N VAL A 200 4.44 -4.63 4.73
CA VAL A 200 4.47 -4.02 6.06
C VAL A 200 5.54 -2.94 6.06
N TYR A 201 5.17 -1.72 6.44
CA TYR A 201 6.06 -0.57 6.60
C TYR A 201 6.43 -0.45 8.08
N GLU A 202 7.71 -0.63 8.40
CA GLU A 202 8.20 -0.69 9.78
C GLU A 202 8.92 0.59 10.19
N ASN A 203 9.76 1.15 9.32
CA ASN A 203 10.46 2.40 9.56
C ASN A 203 10.46 3.28 8.30
N GLU A 204 10.25 4.57 8.50
CA GLU A 204 10.32 5.58 7.44
C GLU A 204 11.71 5.64 6.82
N VAL A 205 11.74 5.90 5.51
CA VAL A 205 12.96 6.17 4.74
C VAL A 205 12.94 7.62 4.27
N ARG A 206 14.09 8.28 4.33
CA ARG A 206 14.29 9.70 4.03
C ARG A 206 15.21 9.90 2.84
N LEU A 207 15.22 11.13 2.31
CA LEU A 207 16.16 11.52 1.28
C LEU A 207 17.60 11.40 1.78
N GLY A 208 18.44 10.74 0.98
CA GLY A 208 19.85 10.47 1.32
C GLY A 208 20.08 9.11 1.98
N ASP A 209 19.02 8.40 2.38
CA ASP A 209 19.14 7.02 2.85
C ASP A 209 19.49 6.09 1.67
N SER A 210 20.20 5.00 1.98
CA SER A 210 20.48 3.88 1.07
C SER A 210 19.79 2.63 1.60
N ILE A 211 19.03 1.96 0.74
CA ILE A 211 18.21 0.81 1.11
C ILE A 211 18.82 -0.46 0.56
N THR A 212 19.22 -1.37 1.45
CA THR A 212 19.60 -2.73 1.08
C THR A 212 18.34 -3.58 0.97
N HIS A 213 18.13 -4.13 -0.21
CA HIS A 213 17.05 -5.06 -0.52
C HIS A 213 17.59 -6.49 -0.55
N GLU A 214 16.94 -7.37 0.21
CA GLU A 214 17.20 -8.80 0.23
C GLU A 214 15.98 -9.53 -0.34
N LEU A 215 16.20 -10.32 -1.39
CA LEU A 215 15.20 -11.17 -2.02
C LEU A 215 15.33 -12.61 -1.54
N TYR A 216 14.21 -13.24 -1.25
CA TYR A 216 14.09 -14.67 -0.95
C TYR A 216 12.96 -15.25 -1.78
N GLU A 217 13.02 -16.55 -2.04
CA GLU A 217 12.00 -17.28 -2.80
C GLU A 217 11.70 -18.60 -2.08
N ILE A 218 10.40 -18.90 -1.92
CA ILE A 218 9.90 -20.14 -1.34
C ILE A 218 8.69 -20.58 -2.17
N ASP A 219 8.87 -21.60 -3.01
CA ASP A 219 7.88 -22.00 -4.01
C ASP A 219 7.48 -20.77 -4.88
N GLU A 220 6.20 -20.59 -5.19
CA GLU A 220 5.64 -19.47 -5.97
C GLU A 220 5.54 -18.14 -5.17
N ILE A 221 6.41 -17.95 -4.17
CA ILE A 221 6.34 -16.81 -3.25
C ILE A 221 7.68 -16.14 -3.15
N THR A 222 7.70 -14.85 -3.49
CA THR A 222 8.85 -13.99 -3.24
C THR A 222 8.66 -13.24 -1.92
N ILE A 223 9.73 -13.15 -1.12
CA ILE A 223 9.76 -12.42 0.14
C ILE A 223 10.88 -11.40 0.03
N HIS A 224 10.58 -10.17 0.46
CA HIS A 224 11.45 -9.02 0.27
C HIS A 224 11.67 -8.35 1.62
N HIS A 225 12.94 -8.17 2.01
CA HIS A 225 13.29 -7.33 3.14
C HIS A 225 13.99 -6.07 2.62
N LEU A 226 13.50 -4.90 3.00
CA LEU A 226 14.11 -3.61 2.70
C LEU A 226 14.67 -3.05 4.00
N LYS A 227 15.97 -2.78 4.04
CA LYS A 227 16.70 -2.34 5.24
C LYS A 227 17.40 -1.00 4.99
N ASN A 228 17.37 -0.12 5.98
CA ASN A 228 18.22 1.07 6.06
C ASN A 228 19.26 0.83 7.15
N GLY A 229 20.48 0.42 6.75
CA GLY A 229 21.48 -0.13 7.66
C GLY A 229 20.93 -1.35 8.41
N ASP A 230 21.02 -1.35 9.74
CA ASP A 230 20.50 -2.45 10.58
C ASP A 230 18.98 -2.39 10.82
N LYS A 231 18.31 -1.31 10.42
CA LYS A 231 16.88 -1.13 10.65
C LYS A 231 16.08 -1.65 9.46
N SER A 232 15.08 -2.47 9.74
CA SER A 232 14.11 -2.89 8.73
C SER A 232 13.20 -1.71 8.37
N ALA A 233 13.20 -1.29 7.10
CA ALA A 233 12.33 -0.25 6.58
C ALA A 233 10.96 -0.81 6.20
N ALA A 234 10.95 -1.91 5.45
CA ALA A 234 9.73 -2.60 5.06
C ALA A 234 9.98 -4.08 4.78
N LYS A 235 8.92 -4.88 4.85
CA LYS A 235 8.92 -6.29 4.43
C LYS A 235 7.74 -6.54 3.52
N ALA A 236 7.98 -7.22 2.40
CA ALA A 236 6.92 -7.58 1.48
C ALA A 236 6.91 -9.08 1.18
N GLN A 237 5.77 -9.58 0.74
CA GLN A 237 5.59 -10.91 0.23
C GLN A 237 4.63 -10.85 -0.96
N ILE A 238 5.01 -11.48 -2.06
CA ILE A 238 4.15 -11.60 -3.24
C ILE A 238 3.97 -13.08 -3.58
N HIS A 239 2.71 -13.48 -3.77
CA HIS A 239 2.38 -14.78 -4.34
C HIS A 239 2.14 -14.61 -5.83
N TRP A 240 2.75 -15.47 -6.62
CA TRP A 240 2.73 -15.42 -8.06
C TRP A 240 1.92 -16.57 -8.65
N GLU A 241 1.39 -16.35 -9.84
CA GLU A 241 0.82 -17.39 -10.70
C GLU A 241 1.64 -17.47 -11.98
N HIS A 242 2.22 -18.64 -12.25
CA HIS A 242 2.90 -18.90 -13.50
C HIS A 242 1.88 -18.93 -14.66
N ILE A 243 2.06 -18.07 -15.64
CA ILE A 243 1.29 -18.05 -16.89
C ILE A 243 2.05 -18.81 -17.97
N LYS A 244 1.37 -19.72 -18.67
CA LYS A 244 1.93 -20.35 -19.87
C LYS A 244 1.90 -19.31 -20.99
N VAL A 245 3.07 -18.88 -21.43
CA VAL A 245 3.28 -18.06 -22.62
C VAL A 245 3.02 -18.90 -23.88
#